data_AF-A0A8B3NKW6-F1
#
_entry.id   AF-A0A8B3NKW6-F1
#
_cell.length_a   1.000
_cell.length_b   1.000
_cell.length_c   1.000
_cell.angle_alpha   90.00
_cell.angle_beta   90.00
_cell.angle_gamma   90.00
#
_symmetry.space_group_name_H-M   'P 1'
#
loop_
_entity.id
_entity.type
_entity.pdbx_description
1 polymer ?
#
loop_
_entity_poly.entity_id
_entity_poly.type
_entity_poly.pdbx_seq_one_letter_code
_entity_poly.pdbx_strand_id
1 'polypeptide(L)'
;PILMFLIYRYIGKRWLTTLLPIILCSFVMAVMATSLAPTAGFYLLPTRIWELMLGALLMLKCPSPLGNRFLMESVGVAGFGLLAIGFFAISASDPFPGYNALYPCIGTALLIYVGQN
;
A
#
# COMPACT_ATOMS: atom_id res chain seq x y z
N PRO A 1 12.34 -2.40 -0.20
CA PRO A 1 13.18 -1.46 -1.00
C PRO A 1 14.33 -2.16 -1.75
N ILE A 2 15.30 -2.78 -1.06
CA ILE A 2 16.45 -3.46 -1.69
C ILE A 2 16.01 -4.65 -2.56
N LEU A 3 15.06 -5.44 -2.05
CA LEU A 3 14.52 -6.61 -2.75
C LEU A 3 13.77 -6.21 -4.03
N MET A 4 13.04 -5.09 -4.02
CA MET A 4 12.39 -4.56 -5.24
C MET A 4 13.38 -3.98 -6.24
N PHE A 5 14.41 -3.26 -5.77
CA PHE A 5 15.48 -2.78 -6.64
C PHE A 5 16.23 -3.93 -7.31
N LEU A 6 16.54 -4.99 -6.55
CA LEU A 6 17.16 -6.21 -7.07
C LEU A 6 16.25 -6.92 -8.07
N ILE A 7 14.96 -7.10 -7.76
CA ILE A 7 14.01 -7.73 -8.68
C ILE A 7 13.84 -6.91 -9.96
N TYR A 8 13.68 -5.58 -9.85
CA TYR A 8 13.58 -4.70 -11.01
C TYR A 8 14.84 -4.74 -11.87
N ARG A 9 16.02 -4.78 -11.25
CA ARG A 9 17.32 -4.79 -11.93
C ARG A 9 17.67 -6.14 -12.57
N TYR A 10 17.25 -7.27 -11.97
CA TYR A 10 17.66 -8.61 -12.41
C TYR A 10 16.55 -9.43 -13.10
N ILE A 11 15.27 -9.14 -12.88
CA ILE A 11 14.13 -9.98 -13.35
C ILE A 11 13.42 -9.37 -14.58
N GLY A 12 13.83 -8.17 -15.04
CA GLY A 12 13.30 -7.55 -16.26
C GLY A 12 11.79 -7.34 -16.23
N LYS A 13 11.09 -7.41 -17.37
CA LYS A 13 9.63 -7.13 -17.50
C LYS A 13 8.70 -8.08 -16.70
N ARG A 14 9.21 -9.19 -16.14
CA ARG A 14 8.42 -10.19 -15.39
C ARG A 14 8.36 -9.95 -13.88
N TRP A 15 8.94 -8.84 -13.40
CA TRP A 15 8.93 -8.49 -11.99
C TRP A 15 7.51 -8.50 -11.38
N LEU A 16 6.50 -8.02 -12.11
CA LEU A 16 5.11 -7.96 -11.63
C LEU A 16 4.54 -9.36 -11.30
N THR A 17 4.81 -10.38 -12.11
CA THR A 17 4.34 -11.76 -11.87
C THR A 17 5.00 -12.41 -10.66
N THR A 18 6.21 -12.00 -10.30
CA THR A 18 6.89 -12.47 -9.09
C THR A 18 6.44 -11.71 -7.85
N LEU A 19 6.15 -10.41 -7.99
CA LEU A 19 5.76 -9.56 -6.87
C LEU A 19 4.31 -9.77 -6.42
N LEU A 20 3.38 -9.97 -7.36
CA LEU A 20 1.97 -10.15 -7.04
C LEU A 20 1.69 -11.26 -6.00
N PRO A 21 2.23 -12.49 -6.15
CA PRO A 21 2.01 -13.54 -5.14
C PRO A 21 2.66 -13.21 -3.78
N ILE A 22 3.77 -12.47 -3.76
CA ILE A 22 4.44 -12.05 -2.52
C ILE A 22 3.57 -11.02 -1.77
N ILE A 23 3.00 -10.05 -2.49
CA ILE A 23 2.07 -9.05 -1.93
C ILE A 23 0.84 -9.76 -1.36
N LEU A 24 0.22 -10.66 -2.14
CA LEU A 24 -0.98 -11.38 -1.72
C LEU A 24 -0.71 -12.28 -0.51
N CYS A 25 0.39 -13.02 -0.51
CA CYS A 25 0.78 -13.86 0.63
C CYS A 25 1.04 -13.02 1.89
N SER A 26 1.75 -11.90 1.75
CA SER A 26 1.98 -10.94 2.85
C SER A 26 0.68 -10.37 3.40
N PHE A 27 -0.27 -10.02 2.53
CA PHE A 27 -1.57 -9.51 2.92
C PHE A 27 -2.40 -10.57 3.66
N VAL A 28 -2.44 -11.81 3.17
CA VAL A 28 -3.12 -12.92 3.84
C VAL A 28 -2.51 -13.17 5.22
N MET A 29 -1.17 -13.17 5.33
CA MET A 29 -0.49 -13.26 6.62
C MET A 29 -0.84 -12.10 7.56
N ALA A 30 -0.99 -10.87 7.05
CA ALA A 30 -1.41 -9.72 7.86
C ALA A 30 -2.81 -9.92 8.44
N VAL A 31 -3.75 -10.36 7.61
CA VAL A 31 -5.13 -10.65 8.02
C VAL A 31 -5.18 -11.79 9.04
N MET A 32 -4.40 -12.86 8.85
CA MET A 32 -4.35 -13.96 9.83
C MET A 32 -3.67 -13.56 11.15
N ALA A 33 -2.60 -12.76 11.08
CA ALA A 33 -1.90 -12.28 12.27
C ALA A 33 -2.76 -11.33 13.11
N THR A 34 -3.74 -10.66 12.48
CA THR A 34 -4.69 -9.76 13.15
C THR A 34 -5.48 -10.47 14.26
N SER A 35 -5.85 -11.73 14.09
CA SER A 35 -6.63 -12.51 15.06
C SER A 35 -5.77 -13.39 15.97
N LEU A 36 -4.66 -13.93 15.45
CA LEU A 36 -3.82 -14.90 16.19
C LEU A 36 -2.78 -14.22 17.08
N ALA A 37 -2.17 -13.13 16.63
CA ALA A 37 -1.06 -12.47 17.33
C ALA A 37 -0.92 -11.00 16.86
N PRO A 38 -1.78 -10.08 17.32
CA PRO A 38 -1.85 -8.71 16.81
C PRO A 38 -0.53 -7.93 17.01
N THR A 39 0.17 -8.16 18.13
CA THR A 39 1.50 -7.58 18.38
C THR A 39 2.54 -8.07 17.37
N ALA A 40 2.59 -9.38 17.11
CA ALA A 40 3.49 -9.94 16.11
C ALA A 40 3.14 -9.44 14.70
N GLY A 41 1.84 -9.38 14.35
CA GLY A 41 1.38 -8.84 13.08
C GLY A 41 1.78 -7.38 12.85
N PHE A 42 1.87 -6.57 13.91
CA PHE A 42 2.31 -5.18 13.83
C PHE A 42 3.82 -5.03 13.62
N TYR A 43 4.63 -5.77 14.36
CA TYR A 43 6.09 -5.62 14.34
C TYR A 43 6.81 -6.47 13.29
N LEU A 44 6.20 -7.56 12.82
CA LEU A 44 6.83 -8.45 11.86
C LEU A 44 6.79 -7.84 10.45
N LEU A 45 7.96 -7.71 9.84
CA LEU A 45 8.10 -7.28 8.46
C LEU A 45 7.26 -8.10 7.45
N PRO A 46 7.17 -9.45 7.54
CA PRO A 46 6.41 -10.28 6.60
C PRO A 46 4.96 -9.84 6.37
N THR A 47 4.26 -9.35 7.38
CA THR A 47 2.86 -8.88 7.30
C THR A 47 2.76 -7.46 6.75
N ARG A 48 3.88 -6.73 6.62
CA ARG A 48 3.94 -5.33 6.17
C ARG A 48 4.64 -5.14 4.83
N ILE A 49 5.15 -6.23 4.24
CA ILE A 49 5.76 -6.22 2.91
C ILE A 49 4.80 -5.61 1.88
N TRP A 50 3.51 -5.91 1.94
CA TRP A 50 2.53 -5.35 1.00
C TRP A 50 2.44 -3.81 1.03
N GLU A 51 2.53 -3.17 2.20
CA GLU A 51 2.51 -1.70 2.35
C GLU A 51 3.73 -1.07 1.68
N LEU A 52 4.93 -1.63 1.97
CA LEU A 52 6.19 -1.18 1.39
C LEU A 52 6.24 -1.39 -0.12
N MET A 53 5.63 -2.47 -0.61
CA MET A 53 5.56 -2.77 -2.04
C MET A 53 4.59 -1.84 -2.77
N LEU A 54 3.49 -1.42 -2.14
CA LEU A 54 2.55 -0.47 -2.71
C LEU A 54 3.22 0.89 -2.97
N GLY A 55 3.99 1.40 -2.01
CA GLY A 55 4.77 2.64 -2.19
C GLY A 55 5.87 2.51 -3.25
N ALA A 56 6.56 1.37 -3.30
CA ALA A 56 7.60 1.15 -4.31
C ALA A 56 7.03 0.92 -5.73
N LEU A 57 5.83 0.36 -5.86
CA LEU A 57 5.10 0.26 -7.14
C LEU A 57 4.79 1.64 -7.71
N LEU A 58 4.31 2.56 -6.87
CA LEU A 58 4.08 3.95 -7.28
C LEU A 58 5.36 4.61 -7.80
N MET A 59 6.47 4.46 -7.07
CA MET A 59 7.74 5.09 -7.45
C MET A 59 8.34 4.50 -8.73
N LEU A 60 8.31 3.17 -8.91
CA LEU A 60 8.91 2.51 -10.07
C LEU A 60 8.11 2.70 -11.35
N LYS A 61 6.77 2.72 -11.25
CA LYS A 61 5.93 2.83 -12.43
C LYS A 61 5.68 4.28 -12.84
N CYS A 62 5.96 5.25 -11.95
CA CYS A 62 5.73 6.70 -12.10
C CYS A 62 4.59 6.95 -13.10
N PRO A 63 3.34 6.59 -12.74
CA PRO A 63 2.27 6.53 -13.70
C PRO A 63 2.14 7.91 -14.35
N SER A 64 2.07 7.96 -15.67
CA SER A 64 1.92 9.23 -16.37
C SER A 64 0.73 9.97 -15.76
N PRO A 65 0.90 11.26 -15.42
CA PRO A 65 -0.20 11.99 -14.84
C PRO A 65 -1.39 11.98 -15.80
N LEU A 66 -2.57 11.74 -15.23
CA LEU A 66 -3.84 11.93 -15.91
C LEU A 66 -3.84 13.34 -16.50
N GLY A 67 -3.92 13.45 -17.82
CA GLY A 67 -3.87 14.75 -18.53
C GLY A 67 -5.07 15.67 -18.22
N ASN A 68 -6.01 15.23 -17.39
CA ASN A 68 -7.17 16.00 -16.95
C ASN A 68 -7.00 16.44 -15.48
N ARG A 69 -6.89 17.75 -15.28
CA ARG A 69 -6.78 18.39 -13.96
C ARG A 69 -7.94 18.04 -13.02
N PHE A 70 -9.18 18.01 -13.52
CA PHE A 70 -10.34 17.66 -12.69
C PHE A 70 -10.26 16.22 -12.16
N LEU A 71 -9.70 15.31 -12.97
CA LEU A 71 -9.52 13.93 -12.55
C LEU A 71 -8.42 13.80 -11.50
N MET A 72 -7.33 14.56 -11.62
CA MET A 72 -6.29 14.65 -10.60
C MET A 72 -6.79 15.21 -9.27
N GLU A 73 -7.57 16.30 -9.33
CA GLU A 73 -8.20 16.88 -8.13
C GLU A 73 -9.18 15.89 -7.48
N SER A 74 -9.97 15.17 -8.28
CA SER A 74 -10.87 14.13 -7.78
C SER A 74 -10.13 12.98 -7.09
N VAL A 75 -8.99 12.55 -7.65
CA VAL A 75 -8.13 11.53 -7.03
C VAL A 75 -7.53 12.04 -5.72
N GLY A 76 -7.13 13.31 -5.66
CA GLY A 76 -6.60 13.94 -4.44
C GLY A 76 -7.66 14.00 -3.33
N VAL A 77 -8.88 14.42 -3.67
CA VAL A 77 -10.02 14.44 -2.74
C VAL A 77 -10.35 13.02 -2.27
N ALA A 78 -10.34 12.03 -3.16
CA ALA A 78 -10.55 10.63 -2.78
C ALA A 78 -9.46 10.12 -1.83
N GLY A 79 -8.19 10.44 -2.09
CA GLY A 79 -7.07 10.10 -1.22
C GLY A 79 -7.20 10.71 0.17
N PHE A 80 -7.55 12.00 0.24
CA PHE A 80 -7.82 12.69 1.50
C PHE A 80 -9.04 12.11 2.23
N GLY A 81 -10.10 11.78 1.50
CA GLY A 81 -11.29 11.12 2.04
C GLY A 81 -10.97 9.77 2.68
N LEU A 82 -10.12 8.96 2.04
CA LEU A 82 -9.66 7.68 2.61
C LEU A 82 -8.84 7.87 3.89
N LEU A 83 -8.02 8.93 3.97
CA LEU A 83 -7.30 9.25 5.20
C LEU A 83 -8.25 9.71 6.32
N ALA A 84 -9.23 10.54 6.00
CA ALA A 84 -10.25 10.95 6.96
C ALA A 84 -11.06 9.75 7.47
N ILE A 85 -11.47 8.85 6.57
CA ILE A 85 -12.15 7.59 6.94
C ILE A 85 -11.24 6.77 7.85
N GLY A 86 -9.97 6.59 7.51
CA GLY A 86 -9.02 5.88 8.37
C GLY A 86 -8.87 6.52 9.74
N PHE A 87 -8.85 7.86 9.82
CA PHE A 87 -8.74 8.60 11.08
C PHE A 87 -9.95 8.37 12.00
N PHE A 88 -11.16 8.32 11.45
CA PHE A 88 -12.37 8.09 12.25
C PHE A 88 -12.72 6.62 12.46
N ALA A 89 -12.35 5.74 11.54
CA ALA A 89 -12.69 4.32 11.58
C ALA A 89 -11.70 3.48 12.38
N ILE A 90 -10.46 3.94 12.56
CA ILE A 90 -9.44 3.20 13.32
C ILE A 90 -9.48 3.62 14.78
N SER A 91 -9.98 2.74 15.64
CA SER A 91 -9.97 2.91 17.09
C SER A 91 -8.90 2.03 17.75
N ALA A 92 -8.47 2.40 18.96
CA ALA A 92 -7.48 1.63 19.75
C ALA A 92 -7.95 0.21 20.11
N SER A 93 -9.26 -0.05 20.05
CA SER A 93 -9.88 -1.36 20.26
C SER A 93 -9.93 -2.22 19.00
N ASP A 94 -9.65 -1.67 17.82
CA ASP A 94 -9.72 -2.42 16.58
C ASP A 94 -8.48 -3.29 16.40
N PRO A 95 -8.65 -4.54 15.93
CA PRO A 95 -7.53 -5.42 15.72
C PRO A 95 -6.68 -4.90 14.55
N PHE A 96 -5.43 -4.59 14.85
CA PHE A 96 -4.45 -4.03 13.93
C PHE A 96 -3.20 -4.91 13.89
N PRO A 97 -2.55 -5.12 12.72
CA PRO A 97 -2.86 -4.59 11.39
C PRO A 97 -3.74 -5.51 10.53
N GLY A 98 -5.00 -5.11 10.29
CA GLY A 98 -5.94 -5.79 9.40
C GLY A 98 -6.29 -4.98 8.14
N TYR A 99 -7.48 -5.22 7.57
CA TYR A 99 -8.02 -4.47 6.41
C TYR A 99 -8.07 -2.95 6.65
N ASN A 100 -8.14 -2.52 7.91
CA ASN A 100 -8.08 -1.12 8.33
C ASN A 100 -6.82 -0.39 7.85
N ALA A 101 -5.71 -1.09 7.63
CA ALA A 101 -4.48 -0.49 7.10
C ALA A 101 -4.60 -0.10 5.61
N LEU A 102 -5.61 -0.60 4.89
CA LEU A 102 -5.83 -0.24 3.48
C LEU A 102 -6.22 1.24 3.32
N TYR A 103 -7.02 1.78 4.24
CA TYR A 103 -7.46 3.19 4.17
C TYR A 103 -6.27 4.15 4.14
N PRO A 104 -5.35 4.15 5.13
CA PRO A 104 -4.20 5.05 5.10
C PRO A 104 -3.20 4.70 3.99
N CYS A 105 -3.01 3.42 3.65
CA CYS A 105 -2.06 3.03 2.59
C CYS A 105 -2.51 3.50 1.21
N ILE A 106 -3.77 3.25 0.85
CA ILE A 106 -4.32 3.68 -0.45
C ILE A 106 -4.51 5.19 -0.47
N GLY A 107 -5.01 5.80 0.62
CA GLY A 107 -5.17 7.25 0.72
C GLY A 107 -3.86 8.00 0.50
N THR A 108 -2.79 7.58 1.20
CA THR A 108 -1.44 8.14 1.03
C THR A 108 -0.91 7.91 -0.38
N ALA A 109 -1.11 6.70 -0.93
CA ALA A 109 -0.70 6.36 -2.29
C ALA A 109 -1.32 7.27 -3.35
N LEU A 110 -2.62 7.57 -3.24
CA LEU A 110 -3.32 8.49 -4.14
C LEU A 110 -2.80 9.93 -4.02
N LEU A 111 -2.55 10.41 -2.80
CA LEU A 111 -2.00 11.75 -2.59
C LEU A 111 -0.58 11.90 -3.15
N ILE A 112 0.27 10.88 -2.96
CA ILE A 112 1.61 10.86 -3.56
C ILE A 112 1.50 10.89 -5.09
N TYR A 113 0.57 10.13 -5.67
CA TYR A 113 0.36 10.11 -7.11
C TYR A 113 -0.04 11.50 -7.67
N VAL A 114 -0.94 12.21 -6.98
CA VAL A 114 -1.37 13.56 -7.39
C VAL A 114 -0.23 14.58 -7.23
N GLY A 115 0.56 14.48 -6.16
CA GLY A 115 1.69 15.39 -5.92
C GLY A 115 2.92 15.18 -6.80
N GLN A 116 2.94 14.13 -7.64
CA GLN A 116 3.99 13.90 -8.64
C GLN A 116 3.75 14.66 -9.96
N ASN A 117 2.60 15.34 -10.10
CA ASN A 117 2.22 16.12 -11.27
C ASN A 117 2.52 17.60 -11.07
#